data_AF-A0A9E1TVK8-F1
#
_entry.id   AF-A0A9E1TVK8-F1
#
_cell.length_a   1.000
_cell.length_b   1.000
_cell.length_c   1.000
_cell.angle_alpha   90.00
_cell.angle_beta   90.00
_cell.angle_gamma   90.00
#
_symmetry.space_group_name_H-M   'P 1'
#
loop_
_entity.id
_entity.type
_entity.pdbx_description
1 polymer ?
#
loop_
_entity_poly.entity_id
_entity_poly.type
_entity_poly.pdbx_seq_one_letter_code
_entity_poly.pdbx_strand_id
1 'polypeptide(L)'
;TAQHRIREKSLARDLEIDTPAFWHVKNAASLHTAMATLNKDGILKTCTLGYDGKGQVKISPISDFDAVFASLESDDVILEEMIPFTAEVSFLIARTRDGSSRVFPASLNQHKDGILDQSVAPAALDDKLITAGTQAVTKLADALDLFGVMALECFITDDNRLLFNEIAPRPHNSFHWTIEGSATSQFTQLARVLAGMPFGSVSTYGCWQMDNLLGEHMENVPALLANDQVHVHLYGKSGAKKGRKMGHTNRQIG
;
A
#
# COMPACT_ATOMS: atom_id res chain seq x y z
N THR A 1 -15.53 -1.62 -4.71
CA THR A 1 -14.61 -2.77 -4.62
C THR A 1 -13.47 -2.52 -3.65
N ALA A 2 -12.79 -1.37 -3.71
CA ALA A 2 -11.62 -1.02 -2.89
C ALA A 2 -11.89 -0.59 -1.41
N GLN A 3 -12.78 -1.31 -0.73
CA GLN A 3 -13.01 -1.12 0.72
C GLN A 3 -13.25 -2.44 1.45
N HIS A 4 -13.13 -3.57 0.73
CA HIS A 4 -13.48 -4.90 1.25
C HIS A 4 -12.44 -5.91 0.78
N ARG A 5 -11.58 -6.36 1.69
CA ARG A 5 -10.39 -7.18 1.39
C ARG A 5 -10.70 -8.42 0.56
N ILE A 6 -11.77 -9.15 0.89
CA ILE A 6 -12.20 -10.32 0.08
C ILE A 6 -12.52 -9.95 -1.37
N ARG A 7 -13.25 -8.84 -1.62
CA ARG A 7 -13.61 -8.44 -2.98
C ARG A 7 -12.38 -8.01 -3.77
N GLU A 8 -11.46 -7.31 -3.13
CA GLU A 8 -10.19 -6.89 -3.74
C GLU A 8 -9.33 -8.08 -4.12
N LYS A 9 -9.09 -9.02 -3.20
CA LYS A 9 -8.28 -10.20 -3.49
C LYS A 9 -8.96 -11.17 -4.45
N SER A 10 -10.28 -11.29 -4.42
CA SER A 10 -11.03 -12.09 -5.41
C SER A 10 -10.87 -11.49 -6.80
N LEU A 11 -11.03 -10.15 -6.94
CA LEU A 11 -10.77 -9.47 -8.20
C LEU A 11 -9.33 -9.66 -8.68
N ALA A 12 -8.34 -9.53 -7.79
CA ALA A 12 -6.94 -9.77 -8.15
C ALA A 12 -6.74 -11.19 -8.70
N ARG A 13 -7.30 -12.21 -8.04
CA ARG A 13 -7.26 -13.60 -8.49
C ARG A 13 -7.97 -13.80 -9.84
N ASP A 14 -9.14 -13.20 -10.03
CA ASP A 14 -9.90 -13.27 -11.29
C ASP A 14 -9.14 -12.63 -12.46
N LEU A 15 -8.25 -11.68 -12.17
CA LEU A 15 -7.36 -11.02 -13.15
C LEU A 15 -6.00 -11.72 -13.31
N GLU A 16 -5.84 -12.90 -12.70
CA GLU A 16 -4.60 -13.69 -12.70
C GLU A 16 -3.42 -12.92 -12.09
N ILE A 17 -3.69 -12.14 -11.04
CA ILE A 17 -2.67 -11.51 -10.21
C ILE A 17 -2.50 -12.39 -8.98
N ASP A 18 -1.27 -12.87 -8.75
CA ASP A 18 -0.99 -13.76 -7.63
C ASP A 18 -1.34 -13.09 -6.28
N THR A 19 -1.91 -13.87 -5.37
CA THR A 19 -2.28 -13.44 -4.00
C THR A 19 -1.74 -14.45 -3.00
N PRO A 20 -1.42 -14.06 -1.75
CA PRO A 20 -1.37 -15.02 -0.65
C PRO A 20 -2.67 -15.85 -0.60
N ALA A 21 -2.61 -17.09 -0.12
CA ALA A 21 -3.84 -17.85 0.11
C ALA A 21 -4.74 -17.10 1.11
N PHE A 22 -6.05 -17.06 0.85
CA PHE A 22 -6.98 -16.33 1.70
C PHE A 22 -8.35 -17.00 1.79
N TRP A 23 -9.03 -16.79 2.91
CA TRP A 23 -10.34 -17.33 3.23
C TRP A 23 -11.26 -16.25 3.81
N HIS A 24 -12.53 -16.25 3.40
CA HIS A 24 -13.56 -15.43 4.04
C HIS A 24 -14.04 -16.14 5.31
N VAL A 25 -13.82 -15.52 6.46
CA VAL A 25 -14.20 -16.01 7.78
C VAL A 25 -15.34 -15.16 8.31
N LYS A 26 -16.49 -15.79 8.59
CA LYS A 26 -17.72 -15.11 9.05
C LYS A 26 -18.14 -15.47 10.47
N ASN A 27 -17.49 -16.45 11.07
CA ASN A 27 -17.72 -16.95 12.42
C ASN A 27 -16.56 -17.86 12.83
N ALA A 28 -16.49 -18.20 14.13
CA ALA A 28 -15.44 -19.06 14.66
C ALA A 28 -15.37 -20.44 13.97
N ALA A 29 -16.50 -21.09 13.66
CA ALA A 29 -16.51 -22.38 12.97
C ALA A 29 -15.84 -22.31 11.58
N SER A 30 -16.09 -21.23 10.83
CA SER A 30 -15.41 -20.98 9.55
C SER A 30 -13.91 -20.69 9.74
N LEU A 31 -13.51 -20.07 10.87
CA LEU A 31 -12.10 -19.87 11.20
C LEU A 31 -11.41 -21.20 11.47
N HIS A 32 -12.01 -22.09 12.26
CA HIS A 32 -11.49 -23.44 12.50
C HIS A 32 -11.27 -24.19 11.18
N THR A 33 -12.25 -24.13 10.27
CA THR A 33 -12.16 -24.79 8.96
C THR A 33 -11.05 -24.19 8.10
N ALA A 34 -10.94 -22.85 8.07
CA ALA A 34 -9.92 -22.15 7.31
C ALA A 34 -8.51 -22.41 7.85
N MET A 35 -8.33 -22.39 9.18
CA MET A 35 -7.06 -22.70 9.84
C MET A 35 -6.64 -24.17 9.66
N ALA A 36 -7.59 -25.11 9.68
CA ALA A 36 -7.31 -26.51 9.36
C ALA A 36 -6.83 -26.70 7.91
N THR A 37 -7.34 -25.88 6.98
CA THR A 37 -6.91 -25.88 5.57
C THR A 37 -5.54 -25.21 5.40
N LEU A 38 -5.31 -24.07 6.05
CA LEU A 38 -4.06 -23.33 6.00
C LEU A 38 -2.90 -24.11 6.65
N ASN A 39 -3.15 -24.67 7.85
CA ASN A 39 -2.21 -25.45 8.67
C ASN A 39 -0.82 -24.80 8.83
N LYS A 40 -0.78 -23.47 8.91
CA LYS A 40 0.41 -22.62 9.06
C LYS A 40 0.03 -21.34 9.80
N ASP A 41 1.03 -20.50 10.07
CA ASP A 41 0.80 -19.15 10.55
C ASP A 41 0.06 -18.31 9.51
N GLY A 42 -0.84 -17.46 10.00
CA GLY A 42 -1.65 -16.56 9.20
C GLY A 42 -1.84 -15.23 9.88
N ILE A 43 -2.54 -14.34 9.18
CA ILE A 43 -2.99 -13.07 9.70
C ILE A 43 -4.50 -12.95 9.46
N LEU A 44 -5.24 -12.71 10.53
CA LEU A 44 -6.64 -12.33 10.44
C LEU A 44 -6.74 -10.82 10.32
N LYS A 45 -7.60 -10.34 9.44
CA LYS A 45 -7.89 -8.91 9.28
C LYS A 45 -9.38 -8.68 9.13
N THR A 46 -9.93 -7.62 9.70
CA THR A 46 -11.28 -7.18 9.34
C THR A 46 -11.33 -6.84 7.84
N CYS A 47 -12.40 -7.26 7.17
CA CYS A 47 -12.57 -7.04 5.74
C CYS A 47 -12.68 -5.55 5.40
N THR A 48 -13.20 -4.75 6.32
CA THR A 48 -13.40 -3.31 6.17
C THR A 48 -12.74 -2.56 7.34
N LEU A 49 -12.52 -1.25 7.16
CA LEU A 49 -12.05 -0.32 8.21
C LEU A 49 -10.69 -0.62 8.86
N GLY A 50 -9.92 -1.59 8.36
CA GLY A 50 -8.53 -1.80 8.79
C GLY A 50 -7.58 -0.76 8.20
N TYR A 51 -6.74 -0.15 9.03
CA TYR A 51 -5.70 0.81 8.61
C TYR A 51 -4.54 0.81 9.61
N ASP A 52 -3.31 1.04 9.13
CA ASP A 52 -2.10 1.19 9.96
C ASP A 52 -1.97 0.07 11.03
N GLY A 53 -2.23 -1.18 10.65
CA GLY A 53 -2.15 -2.35 11.54
C GLY A 53 -3.31 -2.54 12.53
N LYS A 54 -4.36 -1.70 12.50
CA LYS A 54 -5.58 -1.90 13.29
C LYS A 54 -6.52 -2.90 12.62
N GLY A 55 -7.23 -3.66 13.45
CA GLY A 55 -8.18 -4.68 12.99
C GLY A 55 -7.48 -5.91 12.40
N GLN A 56 -6.24 -6.19 12.81
CA GLN A 56 -5.52 -7.39 12.39
C GLN A 56 -4.79 -8.07 13.55
N VAL A 57 -4.76 -9.39 13.52
CA VAL A 57 -4.12 -10.25 14.54
C VAL A 57 -3.39 -11.40 13.84
N LYS A 58 -2.15 -11.67 14.27
CA LYS A 58 -1.43 -12.89 13.88
C LYS A 58 -2.06 -14.10 14.54
N ILE A 59 -2.20 -15.19 13.80
CA ILE A 59 -2.77 -16.44 14.28
C ILE A 59 -1.87 -17.61 13.86
N SER A 60 -1.74 -18.60 14.74
CA SER A 60 -0.98 -19.83 14.49
C SER A 60 -1.85 -21.06 14.71
N PRO A 61 -1.48 -22.26 14.24
CA PRO A 61 -2.28 -23.48 14.42
C PRO A 61 -2.59 -23.87 15.88
N ILE A 62 -1.82 -23.33 16.84
CA ILE A 62 -1.98 -23.60 18.28
C ILE A 62 -2.76 -22.49 19.02
N SER A 63 -3.24 -21.47 18.30
CA SER A 63 -3.97 -20.36 18.89
C SER A 63 -5.36 -20.79 19.36
N ASP A 64 -5.93 -20.06 20.33
CA ASP A 64 -7.35 -20.15 20.67
C ASP A 64 -8.17 -19.38 19.63
N PHE A 65 -8.76 -20.10 18.66
CA PHE A 65 -9.44 -19.49 17.52
C PHE A 65 -10.71 -18.76 17.93
N ASP A 66 -11.44 -19.26 18.93
CA ASP A 66 -12.66 -18.62 19.44
C ASP A 66 -12.31 -17.28 20.08
N ALA A 67 -11.30 -17.25 20.95
CA ALA A 67 -10.85 -16.03 21.61
C ALA A 67 -10.28 -15.01 20.61
N VAL A 68 -9.45 -15.46 19.65
CA VAL A 68 -8.88 -14.59 18.62
C VAL A 68 -9.97 -14.00 17.73
N PHE A 69 -10.94 -14.80 17.28
CA PHE A 69 -12.04 -14.31 16.46
C PHE A 69 -12.88 -13.27 17.21
N ALA A 70 -13.24 -13.55 18.46
CA ALA A 70 -14.00 -12.61 19.29
C ALA A 70 -13.27 -11.28 19.50
N SER A 71 -11.93 -11.29 19.60
CA SER A 71 -11.11 -10.09 19.81
C SER A 71 -11.14 -9.09 18.64
N LEU A 72 -11.53 -9.52 17.44
CA LEU A 72 -11.64 -8.65 16.27
C LEU A 72 -12.92 -7.80 16.28
N GLU A 73 -13.89 -8.15 17.13
CA GLU A 73 -15.19 -7.47 17.25
C GLU A 73 -15.89 -7.31 15.88
N SER A 74 -15.72 -8.28 14.98
CA SER A 74 -16.24 -8.27 13.62
C SER A 74 -16.58 -9.69 13.16
N ASP A 75 -17.67 -9.82 12.42
CA ASP A 75 -18.14 -11.04 11.77
C ASP A 75 -17.79 -11.08 10.27
N ASP A 76 -16.98 -10.13 9.78
CA ASP A 76 -16.54 -10.04 8.39
C ASP A 76 -15.02 -9.92 8.33
N VAL A 77 -14.36 -11.07 8.34
CA VAL A 77 -12.91 -11.21 8.51
C VAL A 77 -12.31 -11.98 7.33
N ILE A 78 -11.07 -11.64 6.97
CA ILE A 78 -10.25 -12.40 6.04
C ILE A 78 -9.11 -13.06 6.82
N LEU A 79 -8.93 -14.37 6.63
CA LEU A 79 -7.69 -15.05 6.97
C LEU A 79 -6.78 -15.01 5.75
N GLU A 80 -5.55 -14.56 5.92
CA GLU A 80 -4.51 -14.61 4.89
C GLU A 80 -3.34 -15.46 5.38
N GLU A 81 -2.76 -16.26 4.48
CA GLU A 81 -1.48 -16.94 4.73
C GLU A 81 -0.40 -15.90 5.03
N MET A 82 0.39 -16.14 6.07
CA MET A 82 1.55 -15.32 6.36
C MET A 82 2.71 -15.77 5.47
N ILE A 83 3.00 -14.98 4.45
CA ILE A 83 4.05 -15.26 3.47
C ILE A 83 5.39 -14.64 3.90
N PRO A 84 6.52 -15.34 3.71
CA PRO A 84 7.82 -14.69 3.72
C PRO A 84 7.93 -13.80 2.46
N PHE A 85 8.40 -12.57 2.64
CA PHE A 85 8.69 -11.65 1.56
C PHE A 85 10.00 -10.91 1.84
N THR A 86 10.70 -10.53 0.78
CA THR A 86 12.00 -9.85 0.84
C THR A 86 11.84 -8.34 0.79
N ALA A 87 10.76 -7.83 0.18
CA ALA A 87 10.45 -6.41 0.17
C ALA A 87 8.96 -6.15 -0.09
N GLU A 88 8.53 -4.91 0.19
CA GLU A 88 7.23 -4.38 -0.22
C GLU A 88 7.44 -3.36 -1.33
N VAL A 89 6.57 -3.38 -2.34
CA VAL A 89 6.62 -2.46 -3.49
C VAL A 89 5.23 -1.94 -3.79
N SER A 90 5.13 -0.72 -4.30
CA SER A 90 3.86 -0.18 -4.78
C SER A 90 3.98 0.44 -6.15
N PHE A 91 2.87 0.40 -6.89
CA PHE A 91 2.70 0.92 -8.24
C PHE A 91 1.53 1.90 -8.24
N LEU A 92 1.71 3.10 -8.78
CA LEU A 92 0.67 4.13 -8.84
C LEU A 92 0.27 4.37 -10.30
N ILE A 93 -1.01 4.22 -10.59
CA ILE A 93 -1.59 4.53 -11.90
C ILE A 93 -2.51 5.74 -11.81
N ALA A 94 -2.48 6.58 -12.84
CA ALA A 94 -3.49 7.58 -13.14
C ALA A 94 -4.25 7.15 -14.39
N ARG A 95 -5.59 7.24 -14.39
CA ARG A 95 -6.44 6.82 -15.51
C ARG A 95 -7.58 7.81 -15.76
N THR A 96 -7.79 8.17 -17.01
CA THR A 96 -8.86 9.07 -17.49
C THR A 96 -10.09 8.28 -17.93
N ARG A 97 -11.21 8.97 -18.15
CA ARG A 97 -12.49 8.34 -18.55
C ARG A 97 -12.44 7.65 -19.91
N ASP A 98 -11.56 8.10 -20.80
CA ASP A 98 -11.33 7.52 -22.13
C ASP A 98 -10.47 6.24 -22.09
N GLY A 99 -10.03 5.81 -20.89
CA GLY A 99 -9.19 4.63 -20.70
C GLY A 99 -7.68 4.89 -20.82
N SER A 100 -7.26 6.12 -21.18
CA SER A 100 -5.84 6.45 -21.21
C SER A 100 -5.25 6.40 -19.80
N SER A 101 -4.01 5.93 -19.67
CA SER A 101 -3.35 5.78 -18.38
C SER A 101 -1.88 6.18 -18.37
N ARG A 102 -1.36 6.47 -17.17
CA ARG A 102 0.05 6.70 -16.88
C ARG A 102 0.42 6.02 -15.57
N VAL A 103 1.52 5.28 -15.55
CA VAL A 103 2.03 4.59 -14.37
C VAL A 103 3.31 5.29 -13.93
N PHE A 104 3.38 5.67 -12.65
CA PHE A 104 4.58 6.23 -12.04
C PHE A 104 5.64 5.14 -11.84
N PRO A 105 6.94 5.50 -11.77
CA PRO A 105 7.96 4.56 -11.32
C PRO A 105 7.61 3.98 -9.95
N ALA A 106 7.85 2.68 -9.77
CA ALA A 106 7.49 1.97 -8.55
C ALA A 106 8.23 2.52 -7.32
N SER A 107 7.62 2.39 -6.14
CA SER A 107 8.23 2.72 -4.85
C SER A 107 8.52 1.44 -4.07
N LEU A 108 9.77 1.27 -3.62
CA LEU A 108 10.15 0.28 -2.63
C LEU A 108 9.79 0.80 -1.23
N ASN A 109 9.06 0.02 -0.44
CA ASN A 109 8.45 0.47 0.81
C ASN A 109 8.99 -0.35 1.98
N GLN A 110 9.24 0.34 3.09
CA GLN A 110 9.59 -0.29 4.35
C GLN A 110 8.56 0.11 5.39
N HIS A 111 8.00 -0.88 6.07
CA HIS A 111 7.06 -0.68 7.16
C HIS A 111 7.71 -1.01 8.51
N LYS A 112 7.38 -0.22 9.51
CA LYS A 112 7.72 -0.45 10.90
C LYS A 112 6.44 -0.50 11.71
N ASP A 113 6.25 -1.59 12.45
CA ASP A 113 5.05 -1.82 13.27
C ASP A 113 3.72 -1.68 12.48
N GLY A 114 3.72 -2.06 11.20
CA GLY A 114 2.54 -1.96 10.31
C GLY A 114 2.24 -0.55 9.78
N ILE A 115 3.16 0.41 9.97
CA ILE A 115 3.05 1.77 9.46
C ILE A 115 4.19 1.99 8.45
N LEU A 116 3.88 2.61 7.30
CA LEU A 116 4.90 2.98 6.32
C LEU A 116 5.92 3.90 7.00
N ASP A 117 7.18 3.49 7.01
CA ASP A 117 8.28 4.28 7.58
C ASP A 117 8.99 5.04 6.46
N GLN A 118 9.31 4.33 5.36
CA GLN A 118 10.13 4.84 4.28
C GLN A 118 9.64 4.34 2.90
N SER A 119 9.74 5.21 1.89
CA SER A 119 9.63 4.83 0.48
C SER A 119 10.83 5.32 -0.31
N VAL A 120 11.40 4.46 -1.15
CA VAL A 120 12.49 4.79 -2.07
C VAL A 120 12.02 4.58 -3.50
N ALA A 121 12.19 5.60 -4.36
CA ALA A 121 11.75 5.56 -5.74
C ALA A 121 12.64 6.42 -6.66
N PRO A 122 12.85 6.03 -7.92
CA PRO A 122 12.40 4.80 -8.57
C PRO A 122 12.97 3.55 -7.89
N ALA A 123 12.15 2.52 -7.69
CA ALA A 123 12.57 1.27 -7.08
C ALA A 123 13.59 0.55 -8.00
N ALA A 124 14.75 0.20 -7.44
CA ALA A 124 15.77 -0.59 -8.14
C ALA A 124 15.36 -2.08 -8.12
N LEU A 125 14.52 -2.48 -9.06
CA LEU A 125 13.98 -3.84 -9.21
C LEU A 125 14.28 -4.40 -10.60
N ASP A 126 14.24 -5.72 -10.73
CA ASP A 126 14.32 -6.37 -12.04
C ASP A 126 13.19 -5.89 -12.97
N ASP A 127 13.52 -5.68 -14.25
CA ASP A 127 12.56 -5.22 -15.27
C ASP A 127 11.31 -6.11 -15.36
N LYS A 128 11.46 -7.42 -15.06
CA LYS A 128 10.35 -8.37 -15.01
C LYS A 128 9.35 -8.03 -13.91
N LEU A 129 9.82 -7.66 -12.71
CA LEU A 129 8.94 -7.22 -11.61
C LEU A 129 8.26 -5.90 -11.96
N ILE A 130 9.00 -4.93 -12.50
CA ILE A 130 8.44 -3.63 -12.92
C ILE A 130 7.34 -3.84 -13.97
N THR A 131 7.60 -4.70 -14.95
CA THR A 131 6.63 -5.05 -16.00
C THR A 131 5.40 -5.72 -15.41
N ALA A 132 5.58 -6.74 -14.56
CA ALA A 132 4.49 -7.49 -13.94
C ALA A 132 3.60 -6.59 -13.07
N GLY A 133 4.19 -5.73 -12.23
CA GLY A 133 3.44 -4.81 -11.38
C GLY A 133 2.73 -3.71 -12.16
N THR A 134 3.35 -3.19 -13.22
CA THR A 134 2.72 -2.25 -14.16
C THR A 134 1.51 -2.89 -14.84
N GLN A 135 1.64 -4.11 -15.33
CA GLN A 135 0.52 -4.85 -15.94
C GLN A 135 -0.58 -5.14 -14.92
N ALA A 136 -0.23 -5.54 -13.69
CA ALA A 136 -1.18 -5.82 -12.62
C ALA A 136 -2.01 -4.57 -12.25
N VAL A 137 -1.35 -3.42 -12.03
CA VAL A 137 -2.06 -2.18 -11.68
C VAL A 137 -2.93 -1.67 -12.84
N THR A 138 -2.50 -1.86 -14.09
CA THR A 138 -3.32 -1.53 -15.27
C THR A 138 -4.54 -2.45 -15.40
N LYS A 139 -4.38 -3.78 -15.27
CA LYS A 139 -5.50 -4.73 -15.27
C LYS A 139 -6.54 -4.37 -14.21
N LEU A 140 -6.09 -4.07 -12.99
CA LEU A 140 -6.96 -3.64 -11.91
C LEU A 140 -7.68 -2.32 -12.22
N ALA A 141 -6.97 -1.34 -12.80
CA ALA A 141 -7.56 -0.06 -13.16
C ALA A 141 -8.63 -0.20 -14.25
N ASP A 142 -8.42 -1.07 -15.22
CA ASP A 142 -9.41 -1.35 -16.27
C ASP A 142 -10.62 -2.10 -15.71
N ALA A 143 -10.41 -3.15 -14.92
CA ALA A 143 -11.51 -3.92 -14.34
C ALA A 143 -12.37 -3.12 -13.34
N LEU A 144 -11.81 -2.06 -12.77
CA LEU A 144 -12.50 -1.15 -11.85
C LEU A 144 -13.09 0.08 -12.55
N ASP A 145 -12.95 0.20 -13.88
CA ASP A 145 -13.28 1.41 -14.64
C ASP A 145 -12.71 2.68 -13.97
N LEU A 146 -11.45 2.62 -13.54
CA LEU A 146 -10.84 3.67 -12.74
C LEU A 146 -10.88 5.01 -13.48
N PHE A 147 -11.35 6.03 -12.76
CA PHE A 147 -11.22 7.44 -13.11
C PHE A 147 -10.58 8.20 -11.93
N GLY A 148 -9.32 8.61 -12.10
CA GLY A 148 -8.53 9.21 -11.03
C GLY A 148 -7.16 8.55 -10.89
N VAL A 149 -6.76 8.27 -9.65
CA VAL A 149 -5.50 7.57 -9.35
C VAL A 149 -5.74 6.38 -8.42
N MET A 150 -4.90 5.36 -8.51
CA MET A 150 -4.93 4.19 -7.65
C MET A 150 -3.53 3.64 -7.42
N ALA A 151 -3.20 3.35 -6.17
CA ALA A 151 -2.01 2.59 -5.81
C ALA A 151 -2.37 1.10 -5.68
N LEU A 152 -1.47 0.25 -6.16
CA LEU A 152 -1.41 -1.18 -5.89
C LEU A 152 -0.20 -1.42 -4.98
N GLU A 153 -0.41 -2.10 -3.86
CA GLU A 153 0.67 -2.62 -3.01
C GLU A 153 0.89 -4.11 -3.26
N CYS A 154 2.16 -4.50 -3.31
CA CYS A 154 2.58 -5.88 -3.52
C CYS A 154 3.70 -6.27 -2.55
N PHE A 155 3.78 -7.56 -2.27
CA PHE A 155 4.95 -8.20 -1.68
C PHE A 155 5.84 -8.78 -2.78
N ILE A 156 7.16 -8.69 -2.61
CA ILE A 156 8.15 -9.42 -3.41
C ILE A 156 8.59 -10.63 -2.59
N THR A 157 8.36 -11.83 -3.11
CA THR A 157 8.81 -13.06 -2.47
C THR A 157 10.29 -13.33 -2.71
N ASP A 158 10.83 -14.25 -1.94
CA ASP A 158 12.18 -14.81 -2.06
C ASP A 158 12.44 -15.53 -3.40
N ASP A 159 11.39 -16.03 -4.05
CA ASP A 159 11.46 -16.56 -5.43
C ASP A 159 11.17 -15.52 -6.52
N ASN A 160 11.25 -14.22 -6.17
CA ASN A 160 11.14 -13.08 -7.08
C ASN A 160 9.79 -12.97 -7.81
N ARG A 161 8.69 -13.25 -7.09
CA ARG A 161 7.31 -13.05 -7.58
C ARG A 161 6.65 -11.86 -6.88
N LEU A 162 5.69 -11.24 -7.57
CA LEU A 162 4.84 -10.21 -7.00
C LEU A 162 3.54 -10.82 -6.50
N LEU A 163 3.23 -10.61 -5.23
CA LEU A 163 1.97 -11.01 -4.62
C LEU A 163 1.15 -9.77 -4.27
N PHE A 164 -0.10 -9.72 -4.70
CA PHE A 164 -1.05 -8.66 -4.36
C PHE A 164 -1.27 -8.57 -2.85
N ASN A 165 -1.08 -7.37 -2.29
CA ASN A 165 -1.44 -7.03 -0.92
C ASN A 165 -2.83 -6.39 -0.88
N GLU A 166 -2.93 -5.15 -1.36
CA GLU A 166 -4.14 -4.32 -1.36
C GLU A 166 -4.08 -3.20 -2.42
N ILE A 167 -5.21 -2.50 -2.61
CA ILE A 167 -5.30 -1.32 -3.48
C ILE A 167 -5.86 -0.10 -2.74
N ALA A 168 -5.41 1.09 -3.14
CA ALA A 168 -5.91 2.36 -2.62
C ALA A 168 -6.28 3.30 -3.79
N PRO A 169 -7.58 3.51 -4.10
CA PRO A 169 -8.05 4.33 -5.24
C PRO A 169 -8.01 5.83 -4.90
N ARG A 170 -6.85 6.30 -4.45
CA ARG A 170 -6.58 7.66 -4.00
C ARG A 170 -5.08 7.92 -4.04
N PRO A 171 -4.64 9.18 -3.86
CA PRO A 171 -3.24 9.45 -3.58
C PRO A 171 -2.75 8.62 -2.40
N HIS A 172 -1.53 8.11 -2.53
CA HIS A 172 -0.95 7.12 -1.63
C HIS A 172 0.32 7.63 -0.96
N ASN A 173 0.53 7.21 0.29
CA ASN A 173 1.63 7.69 1.12
C ASN A 173 2.99 7.38 0.47
N SER A 174 3.13 6.17 -0.12
CA SER A 174 4.35 5.72 -0.79
C SER A 174 4.76 6.52 -2.03
N PHE A 175 3.94 7.47 -2.47
CA PHE A 175 4.21 8.33 -3.63
C PHE A 175 4.32 9.81 -3.24
N HIS A 176 4.42 10.15 -1.96
CA HIS A 176 4.60 11.54 -1.54
C HIS A 176 5.93 12.13 -2.02
N TRP A 177 6.96 11.30 -2.27
CA TRP A 177 8.20 11.71 -2.94
C TRP A 177 7.97 12.38 -4.30
N THR A 178 6.86 12.10 -4.98
CA THR A 178 6.55 12.68 -6.31
C THR A 178 6.33 14.20 -6.27
N ILE A 179 6.17 14.80 -5.08
CA ILE A 179 6.05 16.26 -4.95
C ILE A 179 7.34 16.94 -5.43
N GLU A 180 8.50 16.45 -4.99
CA GLU A 180 9.81 16.96 -5.40
C GLU A 180 10.45 16.14 -6.52
N GLY A 181 10.28 14.81 -6.50
CA GLY A 181 11.07 13.90 -7.32
C GLY A 181 10.51 13.59 -8.71
N SER A 182 9.32 14.09 -9.05
CA SER A 182 8.66 13.85 -10.34
C SER A 182 8.27 15.16 -11.02
N ALA A 183 8.27 15.17 -12.35
CA ALA A 183 7.79 16.31 -13.14
C ALA A 183 6.32 16.67 -12.87
N THR A 184 5.52 15.71 -12.40
CA THR A 184 4.16 15.95 -11.92
C THR A 184 3.91 15.06 -10.71
N SER A 185 3.49 15.67 -9.59
CA SER A 185 3.15 14.92 -8.39
C SER A 185 1.86 14.12 -8.57
N GLN A 186 1.68 13.05 -7.79
CA GLN A 186 0.43 12.28 -7.80
C GLN A 186 -0.82 13.14 -7.57
N PHE A 187 -0.70 14.22 -6.79
CA PHE A 187 -1.80 15.12 -6.46
C PHE A 187 -2.15 16.01 -7.65
N THR A 188 -1.14 16.62 -8.27
CA THR A 188 -1.32 17.41 -9.50
C THR A 188 -1.83 16.52 -10.63
N GLN A 189 -1.37 15.27 -10.70
CA GLN A 189 -1.81 14.32 -11.71
C GLN A 189 -3.28 13.93 -11.53
N LEU A 190 -3.72 13.68 -10.29
CA LEU A 190 -5.13 13.48 -9.98
C LEU A 190 -5.98 14.70 -10.37
N ALA A 191 -5.54 15.91 -9.99
CA ALA A 191 -6.25 17.14 -10.33
C ALA A 191 -6.42 17.31 -11.86
N ARG A 192 -5.36 17.04 -12.64
CA ARG A 192 -5.42 17.04 -14.11
C ARG A 192 -6.44 16.05 -14.65
N VAL A 193 -6.40 14.80 -14.17
CA VAL A 193 -7.35 13.75 -14.60
C VAL A 193 -8.79 14.16 -14.30
N LEU A 194 -9.06 14.66 -13.10
CA LEU A 194 -10.41 15.08 -12.69
C LEU A 194 -10.90 16.31 -13.48
N ALA A 195 -10.00 17.21 -13.84
CA ALA A 195 -10.29 18.39 -14.65
C ALA A 195 -10.37 18.10 -16.16
N GLY A 196 -10.14 16.85 -16.61
CA GLY A 196 -10.11 16.50 -18.03
C GLY A 196 -8.91 17.08 -18.79
N MET A 197 -7.84 17.44 -18.09
CA MET A 197 -6.61 17.93 -18.69
C MET A 197 -5.72 16.77 -19.15
N PRO A 198 -4.81 17.00 -20.13
CA PRO A 198 -3.79 16.02 -20.47
C PRO A 198 -2.92 15.63 -19.27
N PHE A 199 -2.42 14.39 -19.28
CA PHE A 199 -1.46 13.92 -18.29
C PHE A 199 -0.23 14.84 -18.22
N GLY A 200 0.29 15.04 -17.01
CA GLY A 200 1.64 15.52 -16.83
C GLY A 200 2.65 14.41 -17.11
N SER A 201 3.93 14.77 -17.19
CA SER A 201 5.00 13.78 -17.26
C SER A 201 5.17 13.08 -15.92
N VAL A 202 5.41 11.77 -15.94
CA VAL A 202 5.79 10.96 -14.76
C VAL A 202 7.31 10.74 -14.68
N SER A 203 8.09 11.49 -15.48
CA SER A 203 9.55 11.47 -15.45
C SER A 203 10.09 11.94 -14.10
N THR A 204 11.14 11.29 -13.61
CA THR A 204 11.72 11.56 -12.29
C THR A 204 13.07 12.25 -12.38
N TYR A 205 13.41 13.00 -11.32
CA TYR A 205 14.66 13.75 -11.19
C TYR A 205 15.63 13.02 -10.26
N GLY A 206 16.18 11.89 -10.72
CA GLY A 206 17.03 11.02 -9.90
C GLY A 206 16.24 10.10 -8.96
N CYS A 207 16.90 9.63 -7.90
CA CYS A 207 16.32 8.75 -6.89
C CYS A 207 15.98 9.54 -5.62
N TRP A 208 14.84 9.22 -5.02
CA TRP A 208 14.26 9.96 -3.90
C TRP A 208 13.86 9.00 -2.78
N GLN A 209 14.07 9.47 -1.57
CA GLN A 209 13.58 8.85 -0.36
C GLN A 209 12.54 9.75 0.31
N MET A 210 11.40 9.16 0.66
CA MET A 210 10.41 9.74 1.53
C MET A 210 10.42 9.03 2.89
N ASP A 211 10.47 9.78 3.98
CA ASP A 211 10.31 9.25 5.34
C ASP A 211 9.07 9.84 6.00
N ASN A 212 8.29 9.01 6.70
CA ASN A 212 7.14 9.51 7.47
C ASN A 212 7.58 10.22 8.75
N LEU A 213 6.95 11.37 9.00
CA LEU A 213 7.05 12.05 10.28
C LEU A 213 5.83 11.71 11.13
N LEU A 214 6.01 10.82 12.10
CA LEU A 214 4.99 10.46 13.08
C LEU A 214 5.00 11.45 14.25
N GLY A 215 4.00 11.37 15.13
CA GLY A 215 3.87 12.30 16.27
C GLY A 215 5.10 12.29 17.19
N GLU A 216 5.69 11.13 17.40
CA GLU A 216 6.94 10.94 18.15
C GLU A 216 8.17 11.57 17.46
N HIS A 217 8.08 11.92 16.18
CA HIS A 217 9.19 12.53 15.42
C HIS A 217 9.13 14.07 15.39
N MET A 218 8.12 14.69 16.01
CA MET A 218 7.88 16.13 15.91
C MET A 218 8.99 16.99 16.53
N GLU A 219 9.70 16.49 17.53
CA GLU A 219 10.86 17.18 18.12
C GLU A 219 12.04 17.31 17.15
N ASN A 220 12.11 16.46 16.12
CA ASN A 220 13.19 16.48 15.13
C ASN A 220 12.96 17.53 14.03
N VAL A 221 11.73 18.08 13.91
CA VAL A 221 11.34 18.98 12.81
C VAL A 221 12.25 20.21 12.69
N PRO A 222 12.64 20.91 13.76
CA PRO A 222 13.56 22.06 13.64
C PRO A 222 14.91 21.69 13.00
N ALA A 223 15.47 20.52 13.35
CA ALA A 223 16.72 20.06 12.76
C ALA A 223 16.54 19.66 11.28
N LEU A 224 15.41 19.04 10.94
CA LEU A 224 15.08 18.69 9.55
C LEU A 224 14.89 19.93 8.68
N LEU A 225 14.25 20.98 9.21
CA LEU A 225 14.07 22.27 8.52
C LEU A 225 15.38 23.02 8.30
N ALA A 226 16.39 22.76 9.14
CA ALA A 226 17.72 23.35 8.99
C ALA A 226 18.60 22.61 7.97
N ASN A 227 18.16 21.46 7.46
CA ASN A 227 18.88 20.67 6.46
C ASN A 227 18.42 21.07 5.06
N ASP A 228 19.31 21.63 4.26
CA ASP A 228 19.04 22.13 2.90
C ASP A 228 18.82 21.03 1.85
N GLN A 229 19.10 19.77 2.20
CA GLN A 229 18.86 18.60 1.35
C GLN A 229 17.50 17.94 1.62
N VAL A 230 16.72 18.44 2.58
CA VAL A 230 15.47 17.83 3.03
C VAL A 230 14.30 18.76 2.81
N HIS A 231 13.29 18.27 2.10
CA HIS A 231 12.01 18.95 1.92
C HIS A 231 11.02 18.45 2.97
N VAL A 232 10.67 19.30 3.93
CA VAL A 232 9.75 18.97 5.01
C VAL A 232 8.31 19.35 4.64
N HIS A 233 7.39 18.40 4.72
CA HIS A 233 5.96 18.60 4.51
C HIS A 233 5.19 18.30 5.80
N LEU A 234 4.54 19.31 6.38
CA LEU A 234 3.72 19.16 7.59
C LEU A 234 2.23 19.31 7.26
N TYR A 235 1.39 18.44 7.82
CA TYR A 235 -0.04 18.40 7.50
C TYR A 235 -0.90 19.34 8.36
N GLY A 236 -0.30 20.15 9.24
CA GLY A 236 -1.03 21.09 10.10
C GLY A 236 -1.97 20.45 11.13
N LYS A 237 -1.78 19.17 11.47
CA LYS A 237 -2.63 18.45 12.42
C LYS A 237 -2.40 18.97 13.85
N SER A 238 -3.48 19.26 14.58
CA SER A 238 -3.41 19.57 16.01
C SER A 238 -3.15 18.31 16.84
N GLY A 239 -2.15 18.35 17.71
CA GLY A 239 -1.81 17.27 18.65
C GLY A 239 -0.99 16.13 18.04
N ALA A 240 0.29 16.09 18.38
CA ALA A 240 1.18 14.97 18.08
C ALA A 240 0.84 13.78 19.00
N LYS A 241 0.60 12.61 18.41
CA LYS A 241 0.35 11.36 19.12
C LYS A 241 1.20 10.26 18.51
N LYS A 242 1.67 9.32 19.33
CA LYS A 242 2.44 8.16 18.86
C LYS A 242 1.71 7.45 17.71
N GLY A 243 2.41 7.16 16.62
CA GLY A 243 1.86 6.50 15.42
C GLY A 243 1.00 7.39 14.51
N ARG A 244 0.72 8.64 14.88
CA ARG A 244 -0.07 9.55 14.02
C ARG A 244 0.85 10.19 12.98
N LYS A 245 0.57 10.01 11.70
CA LYS A 245 1.26 10.70 10.59
C LYS A 245 1.02 12.21 10.67
N MET A 246 2.05 12.98 10.96
CA MET A 246 2.02 14.44 11.11
C MET A 246 2.60 15.16 9.89
N GLY A 247 3.44 14.49 9.13
CA GLY A 247 4.08 15.00 7.92
C GLY A 247 4.89 13.92 7.23
N HIS A 248 5.72 14.34 6.29
CA HIS A 248 6.78 13.53 5.70
C HIS A 248 7.97 14.42 5.34
N THR A 249 9.11 13.80 5.08
CA THR A 249 10.26 14.46 4.44
C THR A 249 10.54 13.79 3.12
N ASN A 250 11.00 14.56 2.14
CA ASN A 250 11.55 14.05 0.89
C ASN A 250 12.99 14.52 0.75
N ARG A 251 13.89 13.64 0.31
CA ARG A 251 15.27 14.00 -0.07
C ARG A 251 15.71 13.21 -1.27
N GLN A 252 16.52 13.83 -2.12
CA GLN A 252 17.20 13.13 -3.19
C GLN A 252 18.33 12.27 -2.58
N ILE A 253 18.54 11.06 -3.12
CA ILE A 253 19.58 10.13 -2.69
C ILE A 253 20.40 9.66 -3.89
N GLY A 254 21.69 9.40 -3.65
CA GLY A 254 22.68 9.09 -4.70
C GLY A 254 23.24 10.35 -5.35
#